data_AF-A0A7S2V0A0-F1
#
_entry.id   AF-A0A7S2V0A0-F1
#
_cell.length_a   1.000
_cell.length_b   1.000
_cell.length_c   1.000
_cell.angle_alpha   90.00
_cell.angle_beta   90.00
_cell.angle_gamma   90.00
#
_symmetry.space_group_name_H-M   'P 1'
#
loop_
_entity.id
_entity.type
_entity.pdbx_description
1 polymer ?
#
loop_
_entity_poly.entity_id
_entity_poly.type
_entity_poly.pdbx_seq_one_letter_code
_entity_poly.pdbx_strand_id
1 'polypeptide(L)'
;VNFYHGGSCMGGHRDDLEHAMDAPVISFSLGLPAIFLLGGLTRGEPPCPVLVRSGDVMVLGGPSRLRYHGVPRVLQGVSIPGHIQQGQNDSWHCEDDILQKYLSEHRINVNVRP
;
A
#
# COMPACT_ATOMS: atom_id res chain seq x y z
N VAL A 1 -4.58 9.54 0.52
CA VAL A 1 -3.70 8.81 1.45
C VAL A 1 -4.57 7.99 2.38
N ASN A 2 -4.21 6.73 2.63
CA ASN A 2 -4.95 5.84 3.52
C ASN A 2 -4.06 5.42 4.68
N PHE A 3 -4.60 5.44 5.90
CA PHE A 3 -3.92 5.04 7.13
C PHE A 3 -4.61 3.81 7.68
N TYR A 4 -3.84 2.78 7.98
CA TYR A 4 -4.33 1.50 8.48
C TYR A 4 -3.60 1.15 9.77
N HIS A 5 -4.33 0.70 10.78
CA HIS A 5 -3.71 0.03 11.92
C HIS A 5 -3.41 -1.44 11.53
N GLY A 6 -2.44 -2.08 12.18
CA GLY A 6 -2.20 -3.50 11.93
C GLY A 6 -3.47 -4.33 12.10
N GLY A 7 -3.75 -5.28 11.21
CA GLY A 7 -4.99 -6.09 11.22
C GLY A 7 -6.18 -5.46 10.48
N SER A 8 -6.08 -4.19 10.06
CA SER A 8 -7.06 -3.56 9.18
C SER A 8 -7.20 -4.30 7.84
N CYS A 9 -8.33 -4.08 7.17
CA CYS A 9 -8.61 -4.60 5.83
C CYS A 9 -9.28 -3.54 4.95
N MET A 10 -9.25 -3.77 3.64
CA MET A 10 -9.94 -3.01 2.60
C MET A 10 -10.55 -3.98 1.62
N GLY A 11 -11.86 -3.87 1.43
CA GLY A 11 -12.63 -4.75 0.54
C GLY A 11 -12.20 -4.64 -0.93
N GLY A 12 -12.52 -5.68 -1.70
CA GLY A 12 -12.30 -5.70 -3.14
C GLY A 12 -13.10 -4.61 -3.86
N HIS A 13 -12.41 -3.70 -4.53
CA HIS A 13 -12.98 -2.58 -5.29
C HIS A 13 -12.19 -2.35 -6.58
N ARG A 14 -12.66 -1.40 -7.39
CA ARG A 14 -11.98 -0.89 -8.58
C ARG A 14 -11.85 0.62 -8.42
N ASP A 15 -10.76 1.15 -8.94
CA ASP A 15 -10.58 2.60 -9.08
C ASP A 15 -11.07 2.98 -10.49
N ASP A 16 -12.34 3.34 -10.64
CA ASP A 16 -12.96 3.62 -11.96
C ASP A 16 -13.75 4.93 -12.01
N LEU A 17 -13.38 5.87 -11.14
CA LEU A 17 -14.02 7.19 -11.05
C LEU A 17 -13.18 8.29 -11.70
N GLU A 18 -11.96 8.00 -12.15
CA GLU A 18 -11.08 8.97 -12.79
C GLU A 18 -11.48 9.24 -14.26
N HIS A 19 -11.29 10.47 -14.74
CA HIS A 19 -11.55 10.82 -16.15
C HIS A 19 -10.50 10.21 -17.10
N ALA A 20 -9.23 10.22 -16.70
CA ALA A 20 -8.12 9.68 -17.48
C ALA A 20 -7.87 8.21 -17.09
N MET A 21 -8.69 7.31 -17.64
CA MET A 21 -8.64 5.87 -17.34
C MET A 21 -7.46 5.12 -18.00
N ASP A 22 -6.75 5.78 -18.91
CA ASP A 22 -5.55 5.28 -19.57
C ASP A 22 -4.27 5.49 -18.75
N ALA A 23 -4.28 6.47 -17.84
CA ALA A 23 -3.16 6.75 -16.97
C ALA A 23 -3.10 5.80 -15.74
N PRO A 24 -1.90 5.44 -15.28
CA PRO A 24 -1.72 4.47 -14.20
C PRO A 24 -2.08 5.06 -12.83
N VAL A 25 -2.42 4.18 -11.89
CA VAL A 25 -2.41 4.50 -10.45
C VAL A 25 -1.10 4.01 -9.86
N ILE A 26 -0.40 4.90 -9.15
CA ILE A 26 0.85 4.59 -8.47
C ILE A 26 0.59 4.56 -6.98
N SER A 27 0.88 3.44 -6.34
CA SER A 27 0.64 3.20 -4.92
C SER A 27 1.96 2.98 -4.18
N PHE A 28 2.24 3.85 -3.21
CA PHE A 28 3.41 3.75 -2.33
C PHE A 28 3.01 3.17 -0.98
N SER A 29 3.86 2.29 -0.45
CA SER A 29 3.61 1.56 0.80
C SER A 29 4.64 1.89 1.87
N LEU A 30 4.20 2.30 3.06
CA LEU A 30 5.08 2.58 4.20
C LEU A 30 4.56 1.89 5.46
N GLY A 31 5.46 1.39 6.31
CA GLY A 31 5.14 0.75 7.59
C GLY A 31 4.81 -0.75 7.45
N LEU A 32 3.78 -1.21 8.15
CA LEU A 32 3.46 -2.63 8.21
C LEU A 32 3.22 -3.26 6.82
N PRO A 33 3.72 -4.48 6.59
CA PRO A 33 3.47 -5.20 5.34
C PRO A 33 2.00 -5.61 5.24
N ALA A 34 1.48 -5.74 4.03
CA ALA A 34 0.11 -6.13 3.77
C ALA A 34 0.01 -7.15 2.64
N ILE A 35 -1.02 -7.98 2.68
CA ILE A 35 -1.40 -8.80 1.53
C ILE A 35 -2.29 -7.94 0.64
N PHE A 36 -1.85 -7.71 -0.58
CA PHE A 36 -2.63 -7.12 -1.65
C PHE A 36 -3.20 -8.22 -2.53
N LEU A 37 -4.47 -8.14 -2.88
CA LEU A 37 -5.12 -9.08 -3.79
C LEU A 37 -5.34 -8.39 -5.12
N LEU A 38 -4.70 -8.89 -6.18
CA LEU A 38 -4.95 -8.46 -7.56
C LEU A 38 -5.91 -9.45 -8.22
N GLY A 39 -7.16 -9.03 -8.39
CA GLY A 39 -8.24 -9.81 -8.98
C GLY A 39 -8.32 -9.75 -10.51
N GLY A 40 -9.46 -10.20 -11.00
CA GLY A 40 -9.85 -10.12 -12.40
C GLY A 40 -10.63 -8.86 -12.75
N LEU A 41 -11.26 -8.86 -13.93
CA LEU A 41 -12.21 -7.82 -14.34
C LEU A 41 -13.55 -7.97 -13.63
N THR A 42 -13.81 -9.15 -13.07
CA THR A 42 -15.01 -9.49 -12.29
C THR A 42 -14.64 -9.95 -10.89
N ARG A 43 -15.61 -9.87 -9.95
CA ARG A 43 -15.42 -10.31 -8.54
C ARG A 43 -15.28 -11.83 -8.37
N GLY A 44 -15.70 -12.62 -9.37
CA GLY A 44 -15.68 -14.09 -9.30
C GLY A 44 -14.34 -14.71 -9.70
N GLU A 45 -13.44 -13.93 -10.30
CA GLU A 45 -12.11 -14.41 -10.67
C GLU A 45 -11.20 -14.49 -9.44
N PRO A 46 -10.46 -15.60 -9.26
CA PRO A 46 -9.59 -15.78 -8.10
C PRO A 46 -8.45 -14.76 -8.13
N PRO A 47 -8.22 -14.00 -7.04
CA PRO A 47 -7.17 -13.01 -7.01
C PRO A 47 -5.78 -13.63 -6.80
N CYS A 48 -4.78 -12.99 -7.38
CA CYS A 48 -3.37 -13.25 -7.10
C CYS A 48 -2.94 -12.49 -5.84
N PRO A 49 -2.46 -13.16 -4.78
CA PRO A 49 -1.92 -12.49 -3.61
C PRO A 49 -0.50 -11.98 -3.85
N VAL A 50 -0.26 -10.73 -3.48
CA VAL A 50 1.03 -10.06 -3.53
C VAL A 50 1.35 -9.52 -2.15
N LEU A 51 2.51 -9.89 -1.59
CA LEU A 51 2.98 -9.31 -0.33
C LEU A 51 3.64 -7.97 -0.63
N VAL A 52 3.09 -6.90 -0.05
CA VAL A 52 3.59 -5.54 -0.24
C VAL A 52 4.18 -5.03 1.07
N ARG A 53 5.48 -4.74 1.06
CA ARG A 53 6.28 -4.30 2.21
C ARG A 53 6.45 -2.79 2.22
N SER A 54 6.98 -2.26 3.31
CA SER A 54 7.40 -0.87 3.37
C SER A 54 8.47 -0.60 2.32
N GLY A 55 8.33 0.49 1.56
CA GLY A 55 9.19 0.87 0.44
C GLY A 55 8.71 0.36 -0.92
N ASP A 56 7.81 -0.63 -0.96
CA ASP A 56 7.30 -1.14 -2.23
C ASP A 56 6.40 -0.12 -2.93
N VAL A 57 6.53 -0.07 -4.26
CA VAL A 57 5.70 0.74 -5.16
C VAL A 57 4.99 -0.18 -6.13
N MET A 58 3.67 -0.04 -6.21
CA MET A 58 2.83 -0.78 -7.15
C MET A 58 2.26 0.17 -8.19
N VAL A 59 2.37 -0.22 -9.46
CA VAL A 59 1.87 0.56 -10.60
C VAL A 59 0.77 -0.24 -11.29
N LEU A 60 -0.47 0.23 -11.22
CA LEU A 60 -1.62 -0.37 -11.89
C LEU A 60 -1.92 0.44 -13.16
N GLY A 61 -1.42 -0.04 -14.30
CA GLY A 61 -1.60 0.57 -15.62
C GLY A 61 -2.17 -0.40 -16.66
N GLY A 62 -2.60 0.15 -17.79
CA GLY A 62 -3.16 -0.64 -18.89
C GLY A 62 -4.28 -1.58 -18.42
N PRO A 63 -4.30 -2.87 -18.84
CA PRO A 63 -5.35 -3.81 -18.43
C PRO A 63 -5.46 -4.04 -16.92
N SER A 64 -4.39 -3.78 -16.14
CA SER A 64 -4.43 -3.95 -14.68
C SER A 64 -5.17 -2.82 -13.96
N ARG A 65 -5.33 -1.66 -14.61
CA ARG A 65 -5.99 -0.46 -14.07
C ARG A 65 -7.45 -0.70 -13.69
N LEU A 66 -8.10 -1.64 -14.38
CA LEU A 66 -9.52 -1.96 -14.25
C LEU A 66 -9.78 -3.24 -13.45
N ARG A 67 -8.73 -3.86 -12.90
CA ARG A 67 -8.87 -5.09 -12.12
C ARG A 67 -9.37 -4.78 -10.73
N TYR A 68 -10.25 -5.65 -10.23
CA TYR A 68 -10.62 -5.65 -8.82
C TYR A 68 -9.39 -5.85 -7.96
N HIS A 69 -9.30 -5.12 -6.86
CA HIS A 69 -8.22 -5.29 -5.93
C HIS A 69 -8.61 -4.86 -4.51
N GLY A 70 -7.83 -5.30 -3.53
CA GLY A 70 -8.09 -5.01 -2.13
C GLY A 70 -6.95 -5.43 -1.22
N VAL A 71 -7.09 -5.14 0.06
CA VAL A 71 -6.12 -5.49 1.09
C VAL A 71 -6.84 -6.30 2.15
N PRO A 72 -6.91 -7.65 2.06
CA PRO A 72 -7.60 -8.47 3.05
C PRO A 72 -7.00 -8.37 4.45
N ARG A 73 -5.69 -8.05 4.56
CA ARG A 73 -5.01 -7.96 5.85
C ARG A 73 -3.74 -7.14 5.80
N VAL A 74 -3.62 -6.19 6.73
CA VAL A 74 -2.34 -5.63 7.19
C VAL A 74 -1.75 -6.55 8.26
N LEU A 75 -0.50 -6.99 8.07
CA LEU A 75 0.15 -7.97 8.94
C LEU A 75 0.64 -7.30 10.24
N GLN A 76 0.30 -7.87 11.39
CA GLN A 76 0.75 -7.43 12.71
C GLN A 76 1.95 -8.26 13.17
N GLY A 77 2.79 -7.69 14.06
CA GLY A 77 3.90 -8.41 14.68
C GLY A 77 5.06 -8.71 13.73
N VAL A 78 5.09 -8.09 12.55
CA VAL A 78 6.17 -8.21 11.57
C VAL A 78 7.00 -6.94 11.60
N SER A 79 8.32 -7.07 11.74
CA SER A 79 9.24 -5.92 11.70
C SER A 79 9.31 -5.29 10.32
N ILE A 80 9.40 -3.97 10.26
CA ILE A 80 9.68 -3.20 9.05
C ILE A 80 11.14 -3.50 8.60
N PRO A 81 11.44 -3.55 7.28
CA PRO A 81 12.81 -3.67 6.81
C PRO A 81 13.75 -2.62 7.39
N GLY A 82 14.96 -3.04 7.80
CA GLY A 82 15.93 -2.17 8.48
C GLY A 82 16.44 -0.98 7.65
N HIS A 83 16.35 -1.02 6.32
CA HIS A 83 16.74 0.10 5.46
C HIS A 83 15.77 1.29 5.52
N ILE A 84 14.60 1.13 6.15
CA ILE A 84 13.65 2.23 6.43
C ILE A 84 13.82 2.77 7.86
N GLN A 85 14.59 2.08 8.70
CA GLN A 85 14.86 2.50 10.08
C GLN A 85 16.03 3.48 10.18
N GLN A 86 16.88 3.57 9.15
CA GLN A 86 17.99 4.52 9.10
C GLN A 86 17.61 5.72 8.24
N GLY A 87 17.05 6.75 8.87
CA GLY A 87 16.94 8.06 8.25
C GLY A 87 18.33 8.54 7.83
N GLN A 88 18.47 8.99 6.58
CA GLN A 88 19.66 9.74 6.17
C GLN A 88 19.73 11.03 7.00
N ASN A 89 20.96 11.45 7.29
CA ASN A 89 21.34 12.47 8.26
C ASN A 89 20.96 13.90 7.80
N ASP A 90 19.68 14.11 7.48
CA ASP A 90 19.11 15.35 6.95
C ASP A 90 18.43 16.12 8.09
N SER A 91 18.59 17.44 8.14
CA SER A 91 18.36 18.37 9.28
C SER A 91 16.97 18.41 9.97
N TRP A 92 16.10 17.43 9.78
CA TRP A 92 14.72 17.33 10.29
C TRP A 92 14.55 16.28 11.42
N HIS A 93 15.62 16.00 12.17
CA HIS A 93 15.74 14.86 13.11
C HIS A 93 14.97 14.93 14.45
N CYS A 94 13.97 15.81 14.62
CA CYS A 94 13.22 15.86 15.88
C CYS A 94 12.02 14.89 15.94
N GLU A 95 11.60 14.29 14.81
CA GLU A 95 10.37 13.47 14.73
C GLU A 95 10.60 11.99 14.36
N ASP A 96 11.85 11.58 14.11
CA ASP A 96 12.17 10.23 13.64
C ASP A 96 11.67 9.13 14.60
N ASP A 97 11.79 9.34 15.92
CA ASP A 97 11.32 8.37 16.92
C ASP A 97 9.78 8.20 16.92
N ILE A 98 9.03 9.28 16.70
CA ILE A 98 7.56 9.24 16.65
C ILE A 98 7.11 8.52 15.37
N LEU A 99 7.74 8.84 14.24
CA LEU A 99 7.40 8.25 12.96
C LEU A 99 7.75 6.75 12.91
N GLN A 100 8.94 6.36 13.39
CA GLN A 100 9.34 4.96 13.48
C GLN A 100 8.40 4.17 14.39
N LYS A 101 8.04 4.74 15.55
CA LYS A 101 7.05 4.13 16.44
C LYS A 101 5.69 3.98 15.74
N TYR A 102 5.20 5.02 15.07
CA TYR A 102 3.94 4.95 14.35
C TYR A 102 3.94 3.87 13.27
N LEU A 103 4.96 3.85 12.40
CA LEU A 103 5.07 2.90 11.30
C LEU A 103 5.25 1.45 11.78
N SER A 104 5.72 1.23 13.02
CA SER A 104 5.85 -0.12 13.60
C SER A 104 4.51 -0.77 13.92
N GLU A 105 3.43 0.02 14.02
CA GLU A 105 2.08 -0.46 14.34
C GLU A 105 1.06 -0.17 13.21
N HIS A 106 1.46 0.63 12.21
CA HIS A 106 0.57 1.15 11.18
C HIS A 106 1.14 0.98 9.78
N ARG A 107 0.24 1.06 8.80
CA ARG A 107 0.58 1.13 7.38
C ARG A 107 0.01 2.41 6.79
N ILE A 108 0.81 3.08 5.97
CA ILE A 108 0.39 4.21 5.16
C ILE A 108 0.43 3.79 3.69
N ASN A 109 -0.65 4.07 2.97
CA ASN A 109 -0.76 3.85 1.54
C ASN A 109 -1.01 5.18 0.83
N VAL A 110 -0.12 5.57 -0.06
CA VAL A 110 -0.24 6.81 -0.83
C VAL A 110 -0.55 6.44 -2.28
N ASN A 111 -1.77 6.73 -2.73
CA ASN A 111 -2.16 6.57 -4.13
C ASN A 111 -2.03 7.91 -4.85
N VAL A 112 -1.26 7.93 -5.92
CA VAL A 112 -1.15 9.04 -6.87
C VAL A 112 -1.91 8.63 -8.13
N ARG A 113 -2.80 9.51 -8.57
CA ARG A 113 -3.68 9.35 -9.72
C ARG A 113 -3.79 10.70 -10.46
N PRO A 114 -4.13 10.70 -11.75
CA PRO A 114 -4.32 11.92 -12.54
C PRO A 114 -5.47 12.80 -12.03
#